data_AF-A0A927PDJ2-F1
#
_entry.id   AF-A0A927PDJ2-F1
#
_cell.length_a   1.000
_cell.length_b   1.000
_cell.length_c   1.000
_cell.angle_alpha   90.00
_cell.angle_beta   90.00
_cell.angle_gamma   90.00
#
_symmetry.space_group_name_H-M   'P 1'
#
loop_
_entity.id
_entity.type
_entity.pdbx_description
1 polymer ?
#
loop_
_entity_poly.entity_id
_entity_poly.type
_entity_poly.pdbx_seq_one_letter_code
_entity_poly.pdbx_strand_id
1 'polypeptide(L)'
;MQCEQFLSLLDDWKNGTLASAQVQEVKEHLHTCPRCQTLIKMQEDLPLLFADEAVPAAFTDSWHAALHKEHAARSKRIRHDWIAAAAALLFTAGGALVTGRLAGREAPAPMYKSTAADTSGIMLARAMPEPEPTLWEQALDVLSRAGDWIPDIWPGLVLLMIGAGIALWRILHHISLKKKG
;
A
#
# COMPACT_ATOMS: atom_id res chain seq x y z
N MET A 1 32.12 29.79 1.65
CA MET A 1 31.28 28.65 2.11
C MET A 1 30.71 27.88 0.91
N GLN A 2 30.28 26.63 1.15
CA GLN A 2 29.52 25.83 0.18
C GLN A 2 28.02 26.15 0.24
N CYS A 3 27.27 25.80 -0.80
CA CYS A 3 25.83 26.11 -0.88
C CYS A 3 25.03 25.42 0.23
N GLU A 4 25.42 24.19 0.61
CA GLU A 4 24.78 23.39 1.66
C GLU A 4 24.96 24.03 3.04
N GLN A 5 26.15 24.62 3.28
CA GLN A 5 26.44 25.36 4.50
C GLN A 5 25.60 26.64 4.57
N PHE A 6 25.48 27.37 3.45
CA PHE A 6 24.59 28.52 3.36
C PHE A 6 23.13 28.14 3.67
N LEU A 7 22.62 27.04 3.09
CA LEU A 7 21.26 26.57 3.33
C LEU A 7 20.99 26.26 4.80
N SER A 8 21.98 25.72 5.52
CA SER A 8 21.85 25.47 6.96
C SER A 8 21.79 26.76 7.81
N LEU A 9 22.36 27.86 7.32
CA LEU A 9 22.38 29.17 7.97
C LEU A 9 21.24 30.09 7.49
N LEU A 10 20.40 29.62 6.58
CA LEU A 10 19.42 30.45 5.89
C LEU A 10 18.32 30.97 6.82
N ASP A 11 17.82 30.12 7.72
CA ASP A 11 16.79 30.52 8.69
C ASP A 11 17.35 31.56 9.67
N ASP A 12 18.59 31.35 10.16
CA ASP A 12 19.27 32.31 11.03
C ASP A 12 19.59 33.63 10.32
N TRP A 13 19.93 33.57 9.03
CA TRP A 13 20.09 34.76 8.19
C TRP A 13 18.79 35.55 8.08
N LYS A 14 17.68 34.87 7.79
CA LYS A 14 16.35 35.47 7.68
C LYS A 14 15.89 36.11 8.99
N ASN A 15 16.19 35.48 10.11
CA ASN A 15 15.82 35.97 11.44
C ASN A 15 16.81 37.00 12.01
N GLY A 16 17.94 37.25 11.33
CA GLY A 16 18.98 38.18 11.79
C GLY A 16 19.72 37.70 13.04
N THR A 17 19.72 36.39 13.33
CA THR A 17 20.30 35.78 14.53
C THR A 17 21.76 35.33 14.34
N LEU A 18 22.30 35.46 13.12
CA LEU A 18 23.68 35.06 12.81
C LEU A 18 24.73 35.90 13.55
N ALA A 19 25.83 35.25 13.92
CA ALA A 19 27.01 35.93 14.45
C ALA A 19 27.66 36.82 13.37
N SER A 20 28.33 37.90 13.78
CA SER A 20 28.94 38.88 12.87
C SER A 20 29.91 38.28 11.85
N ALA A 21 30.68 37.27 12.24
CA ALA A 21 31.58 36.54 11.34
C ALA A 21 30.81 35.77 10.26
N GLN A 22 29.74 35.08 10.63
CA GLN A 22 28.90 34.30 9.70
C GLN A 22 28.12 35.21 8.75
N VAL A 23 27.65 36.37 9.22
CA VAL A 23 27.01 37.37 8.37
C VAL A 23 27.94 37.79 7.23
N GLN A 24 29.22 38.02 7.52
CA GLN A 24 30.18 38.44 6.52
C GLN A 24 30.44 37.32 5.49
N GLU A 25 30.61 36.08 5.95
CA GLU A 25 30.77 34.93 5.06
C GLU A 25 29.55 34.74 4.16
N VAL A 26 28.33 34.86 4.71
CA VAL A 26 27.09 34.71 3.93
C VAL A 26 26.99 35.79 2.87
N LYS A 27 27.31 37.05 3.21
CA LYS A 27 27.34 38.15 2.23
C LYS A 27 28.33 37.87 1.09
N GLU A 28 29.54 37.42 1.42
CA GLU A 28 30.54 37.08 0.41
C GLU A 28 30.07 35.92 -0.50
N HIS A 29 29.40 34.93 0.07
CA HIS A 29 28.80 33.85 -0.71
C HIS A 29 27.69 34.34 -1.64
N LEU A 30 26.80 35.21 -1.17
CA LEU A 30 25.72 35.76 -1.98
C LEU A 30 26.22 36.65 -3.13
N HIS A 31 27.37 37.30 -2.96
CA HIS A 31 28.04 38.03 -4.02
C HIS A 31 28.63 37.11 -5.11
N THR A 32 29.00 35.88 -4.76
CA THR A 32 29.70 34.95 -5.67
C THR A 32 28.79 33.87 -6.24
N CYS A 33 27.68 33.54 -5.57
CA CYS A 33 26.78 32.45 -5.94
C CYS A 33 25.40 32.95 -6.40
N PRO A 34 25.14 33.02 -7.72
CA PRO A 34 23.86 33.49 -8.26
C PRO A 34 22.68 32.57 -7.91
N ARG A 35 22.93 31.28 -7.69
CA ARG A 35 21.89 30.32 -7.27
C ARG A 35 21.33 30.66 -5.89
N CYS A 36 22.22 30.88 -4.92
CA CYS A 36 21.81 31.24 -3.56
C CYS A 36 21.20 32.63 -3.49
N GLN A 37 21.69 33.57 -4.32
CA GLN A 37 21.06 34.89 -4.48
C GLN A 37 19.62 34.79 -5.00
N THR A 38 19.39 33.94 -6.00
CA THR A 38 18.04 33.71 -6.55
C THR A 38 17.11 33.10 -5.51
N LEU A 39 17.63 32.16 -4.70
CA LEU A 39 16.87 31.52 -3.64
C LEU A 39 16.38 32.53 -2.59
N ILE A 40 17.25 33.46 -2.16
CA ILE A 40 16.84 34.53 -1.24
C ILE A 40 15.72 35.38 -1.85
N LYS A 41 15.88 35.81 -3.11
CA LYS A 41 14.86 36.62 -3.79
C LYS A 41 13.51 35.89 -3.86
N MET A 42 13.52 34.61 -4.23
CA MET A 42 12.29 33.80 -4.24
C MET A 42 11.61 33.74 -2.87
N GLN A 43 12.39 33.66 -1.78
CA GLN A 43 11.83 33.66 -0.43
C GLN A 43 11.33 35.03 0.03
N GLU A 44 11.94 36.13 -0.44
CA GLU A 44 11.49 37.50 -0.21
C GLU A 44 10.21 37.81 -1.01
N ASP A 45 10.08 37.26 -2.21
CA ASP A 45 8.94 37.43 -3.10
C ASP A 45 7.73 36.59 -2.65
N LEU A 46 7.96 35.45 -2.01
CA LEU A 46 6.89 34.51 -1.63
C LEU A 46 5.82 35.15 -0.72
N PRO A 47 6.16 35.89 0.36
CA PRO A 47 5.18 36.61 1.15
C PRO A 47 4.38 37.64 0.35
N LEU A 48 4.97 38.27 -0.67
CA LEU A 48 4.27 39.26 -1.52
C LEU A 48 3.19 38.60 -2.39
N LEU A 49 3.40 37.35 -2.80
CA LEU A 49 2.40 36.58 -3.55
C LEU A 49 1.21 36.14 -2.70
N PHE A 50 1.40 36.06 -1.38
CA PHE A 50 0.37 35.67 -0.42
C PHE A 50 -0.08 36.83 0.47
N ALA A 51 0.35 38.05 0.18
CA ALA A 51 -0.02 39.24 0.92
C ALA A 51 -1.49 39.58 0.63
N ASP A 52 -2.34 39.36 1.63
CA ASP A 52 -3.72 39.87 1.78
C ASP A 52 -4.73 39.70 0.63
N GLU A 53 -4.46 38.84 -0.35
CA GLU A 53 -5.51 38.39 -1.27
C GLU A 53 -6.37 37.35 -0.53
N ALA A 54 -7.43 37.82 0.13
CA ALA A 54 -8.42 36.95 0.74
C ALA A 54 -8.97 36.00 -0.32
N VAL A 55 -8.63 34.71 -0.20
CA VAL A 55 -9.17 33.68 -1.09
C VAL A 55 -10.71 33.76 -1.02
N PRO A 56 -11.41 33.97 -2.16
CA PRO A 56 -12.85 34.08 -2.13
C PRO A 56 -13.48 32.84 -1.50
N ALA A 57 -14.39 33.04 -0.54
CA ALA A 57 -15.07 31.92 0.14
C ALA A 57 -15.76 30.95 -0.86
N ALA A 58 -16.24 31.48 -1.99
CA ALA A 58 -16.80 30.68 -3.07
C ALA A 58 -15.80 29.66 -3.67
N PHE A 59 -14.51 29.98 -3.71
CA PHE A 59 -13.48 29.06 -4.18
C PHE A 59 -13.31 27.89 -3.20
N THR A 60 -13.17 28.17 -1.90
CA THR A 60 -13.02 27.14 -0.86
C THR A 60 -14.26 26.24 -0.80
N ASP A 61 -15.45 26.83 -0.87
CA ASP A 61 -16.71 26.07 -0.84
C ASP A 61 -16.84 25.15 -2.07
N SER A 62 -16.50 25.65 -3.26
CA SER A 62 -16.55 24.85 -4.49
C SER A 62 -15.55 23.69 -4.47
N TRP A 63 -14.35 23.91 -3.93
CA TRP A 63 -13.32 22.89 -3.79
C TRP A 63 -13.73 21.80 -2.80
N HIS A 64 -14.21 22.20 -1.62
CA HIS A 64 -14.68 21.27 -0.60
C HIS A 64 -15.88 20.46 -1.08
N ALA A 65 -16.83 21.09 -1.79
CA ALA A 65 -17.97 20.41 -2.39
C ALA A 65 -17.54 19.37 -3.44
N ALA A 66 -16.54 19.69 -4.27
CA ALA A 66 -15.97 18.73 -5.23
C ALA A 66 -15.30 17.54 -4.52
N LEU A 67 -14.51 17.80 -3.47
CA LEU A 67 -13.87 16.75 -2.67
C LEU A 67 -14.91 15.82 -2.05
N HIS A 68 -15.93 16.37 -1.40
CA HIS A 68 -16.99 15.56 -0.77
C HIS A 68 -17.75 14.71 -1.79
N LYS A 69 -18.00 15.26 -2.99
CA LYS A 69 -18.64 14.51 -4.08
C LYS A 69 -17.79 13.34 -4.54
N GLU A 70 -16.47 13.51 -4.64
CA GLU A 70 -15.54 12.45 -5.02
C GLU A 70 -15.46 11.35 -3.94
N HIS A 71 -15.32 11.74 -2.67
CA HIS A 71 -15.34 10.80 -1.55
C HIS A 71 -16.65 9.99 -1.48
N ALA A 72 -17.79 10.65 -1.67
CA ALA A 72 -19.09 9.99 -1.71
C ALA A 72 -19.19 8.99 -2.88
N ALA A 73 -18.72 9.35 -4.08
CA ALA A 73 -18.72 8.46 -5.25
C ALA A 73 -17.79 7.24 -5.06
N ARG A 74 -16.63 7.44 -4.42
CA ARG A 74 -15.69 6.35 -4.10
C ARG A 74 -16.29 5.36 -3.12
N SER A 75 -16.94 5.83 -2.05
CA SER A 75 -17.57 4.95 -1.06
C SER A 75 -18.72 4.10 -1.64
N LYS A 76 -19.45 4.63 -2.63
CA LYS A 76 -20.52 3.89 -3.33
C LYS A 76 -19.96 2.79 -4.23
N ARG A 77 -18.84 3.04 -4.92
CA ARG A 77 -18.16 2.03 -5.74
C ARG A 77 -17.64 0.87 -4.91
N ILE A 78 -16.95 1.16 -3.81
CA ILE A 78 -16.43 0.13 -2.90
C ILE A 78 -17.55 -0.81 -2.43
N ARG A 79 -18.74 -0.28 -2.08
CA ARG A 79 -19.88 -1.11 -1.67
C ARG A 79 -20.36 -2.09 -2.74
N HIS A 80 -20.34 -1.72 -4.02
CA HIS A 80 -20.74 -2.63 -5.10
C HIS A 80 -19.69 -3.69 -5.39
N ASP A 81 -18.41 -3.36 -5.27
CA ASP A 81 -17.31 -4.30 -5.51
C ASP A 81 -17.30 -5.44 -4.47
N TRP A 82 -17.61 -5.14 -3.21
CA TRP A 82 -17.76 -6.17 -2.16
C TRP A 82 -18.94 -7.11 -2.42
N ILE A 83 -20.04 -6.62 -2.99
CA ILE A 83 -21.19 -7.46 -3.36
C ILE A 83 -20.82 -8.39 -4.52
N ALA A 84 -20.09 -7.88 -5.52
CA ALA A 84 -19.61 -8.70 -6.64
C ALA A 84 -18.62 -9.79 -6.15
N ALA A 85 -17.70 -9.43 -5.25
CA ALA A 85 -16.77 -10.39 -4.64
C ALA A 85 -17.49 -11.48 -3.82
N ALA A 86 -18.48 -11.10 -3.01
CA ALA A 86 -19.29 -12.04 -2.25
C ALA A 86 -20.09 -13.00 -3.16
N ALA A 87 -20.67 -12.48 -4.25
CA ALA A 87 -21.37 -13.31 -5.23
C ALA A 87 -20.42 -14.33 -5.89
N ALA A 88 -19.22 -13.91 -6.31
CA ALA A 88 -18.22 -14.80 -6.91
C ALA A 88 -17.77 -15.92 -5.94
N LEU A 89 -17.63 -15.60 -4.65
CA LEU A 89 -17.34 -16.60 -3.61
C LEU A 89 -18.48 -17.61 -3.42
N LEU A 90 -19.73 -17.15 -3.43
CA LEU A 90 -20.89 -18.04 -3.32
C LEU A 90 -21.03 -18.95 -4.54
N PHE A 91 -20.76 -18.45 -5.75
CA PHE A 91 -20.80 -19.26 -6.97
C PHE A 91 -19.68 -20.31 -7.01
N THR A 92 -18.47 -19.97 -6.58
CA THR A 92 -17.34 -20.92 -6.54
C THR A 92 -17.51 -21.97 -5.45
N ALA A 93 -17.90 -21.57 -4.24
CA ALA A 93 -18.17 -22.51 -3.14
C ALA A 93 -19.41 -23.38 -3.40
N GLY A 94 -20.49 -22.80 -3.94
CA GLY A 94 -21.69 -23.52 -4.34
C GLY A 94 -21.42 -24.51 -5.48
N GLY A 95 -20.67 -24.08 -6.50
CA GLY A 95 -20.24 -24.94 -7.61
C GLY A 95 -19.39 -26.12 -7.15
N ALA A 96 -18.42 -25.88 -6.25
CA ALA A 96 -17.56 -26.92 -5.70
C ALA A 96 -18.33 -27.97 -4.87
N LEU A 97 -19.38 -27.57 -4.16
CA LEU A 97 -20.23 -28.52 -3.42
C LEU A 97 -21.13 -29.36 -4.34
N VAL A 98 -21.58 -28.80 -5.46
CA VAL A 98 -22.38 -29.53 -6.46
C VAL A 98 -21.50 -30.51 -7.25
N THR A 99 -20.31 -30.11 -7.68
CA THR A 99 -19.37 -30.99 -8.40
C THR A 99 -18.70 -32.00 -7.48
N GLY A 100 -18.42 -31.65 -6.22
CA GLY A 100 -17.88 -32.57 -5.21
C GLY A 100 -18.82 -33.72 -4.86
N ARG A 101 -20.13 -33.57 -5.05
CA ARG A 101 -21.10 -34.69 -4.95
C ARG A 101 -21.06 -35.64 -6.15
N LEU A 102 -20.54 -35.20 -7.30
CA LEU A 102 -20.37 -36.01 -8.50
C LEU A 102 -18.99 -36.70 -8.56
N ALA A 103 -17.97 -36.13 -7.90
CA ALA A 103 -16.61 -36.69 -7.83
C ALA A 103 -16.46 -37.89 -6.87
N GLY A 104 -17.55 -38.36 -6.24
CA GLY A 104 -17.56 -39.57 -5.42
C GLY A 104 -17.59 -40.90 -6.21
N ARG A 105 -17.41 -40.86 -7.53
CA ARG A 105 -17.19 -42.06 -8.36
C ARG A 105 -15.73 -42.11 -8.79
N GLU A 106 -15.07 -43.18 -8.36
CA GLU A 106 -13.65 -43.49 -8.49
C GLU A 106 -13.01 -43.08 -9.82
N ALA A 107 -11.94 -42.30 -9.75
CA ALA A 107 -10.92 -42.24 -10.80
C ALA A 107 -9.74 -43.14 -10.38
N PRO A 108 -9.33 -44.13 -11.21
CA PRO A 108 -8.22 -45.00 -10.87
C PRO A 108 -6.89 -44.21 -10.89
N ALA A 109 -6.03 -44.52 -9.92
CA ALA A 109 -4.72 -43.90 -9.77
C ALA A 109 -3.85 -44.08 -11.05
N PRO A 110 -3.18 -43.02 -11.54
CA PRO A 110 -2.21 -43.19 -12.61
C PRO A 110 -0.96 -43.91 -12.07
N MET A 111 -0.76 -45.14 -12.53
CA MET A 111 0.47 -45.89 -12.35
C MET A 111 1.56 -45.26 -13.24
N TYR A 112 2.36 -44.34 -12.70
CA TYR A 112 3.59 -43.87 -13.35
C TYR A 112 4.74 -44.80 -12.94
N LYS A 113 5.16 -45.68 -13.85
CA LYS A 113 6.43 -46.41 -13.73
C LYS A 113 7.58 -45.47 -14.09
N SER A 114 8.44 -45.22 -13.11
CA SER A 114 9.76 -44.63 -13.29
C SER A 114 10.64 -45.57 -14.10
N THR A 115 11.10 -45.13 -15.26
CA THR A 115 12.30 -45.66 -15.90
C THR A 115 13.42 -44.64 -15.71
N ALA A 116 14.28 -44.92 -14.74
CA ALA A 116 15.57 -44.28 -14.62
C ALA A 116 16.49 -44.80 -15.72
N ALA A 117 16.90 -43.92 -16.64
CA ALA A 117 18.14 -44.04 -17.38
C ALA A 117 18.49 -42.69 -18.03
N ASP A 118 19.69 -42.21 -17.70
CA ASP A 118 20.61 -41.49 -18.58
C ASP A 118 20.27 -40.06 -19.05
N THR A 119 20.95 -39.06 -18.49
CA THR A 119 22.33 -38.71 -18.90
C THR A 119 22.82 -37.45 -18.19
N SER A 120 24.05 -37.56 -17.71
CA SER A 120 24.90 -36.52 -17.17
C SER A 120 25.28 -35.49 -18.24
N GLY A 121 25.34 -34.21 -17.85
CA GLY A 121 26.22 -33.23 -18.48
C GLY A 121 25.53 -31.98 -19.00
N ILE A 122 25.64 -30.88 -18.24
CA ILE A 122 26.39 -29.66 -18.63
C ILE A 122 26.26 -28.67 -17.47
N MET A 123 27.41 -28.36 -16.86
CA MET A 123 27.55 -27.19 -16.00
C MET A 123 27.45 -25.93 -16.87
N LEU A 124 26.51 -25.05 -16.54
CA LEU A 124 26.67 -23.62 -16.75
C LEU A 124 25.93 -22.90 -15.62
N ALA A 125 26.70 -22.46 -14.63
CA ALA A 125 26.24 -21.50 -13.62
C ALA A 125 25.97 -20.16 -14.32
N ARG A 126 24.75 -20.02 -14.85
CA ARG A 126 24.19 -18.73 -15.25
C ARG A 126 23.52 -18.16 -14.00
N ALA A 127 23.92 -16.96 -13.59
CA ALA A 127 23.31 -16.23 -12.49
C ALA A 127 21.78 -16.32 -12.60
N MET A 128 21.16 -16.98 -11.61
CA MET A 128 19.71 -17.04 -11.50
C MET A 128 19.20 -15.62 -11.29
N PRO A 129 18.25 -15.11 -12.09
CA PRO A 129 17.48 -13.96 -11.66
C PRO A 129 16.79 -14.33 -10.35
N GLU A 130 16.86 -13.43 -9.36
CA GLU A 130 16.18 -13.64 -8.08
C GLU A 130 14.70 -13.98 -8.33
N PRO A 131 14.14 -14.95 -7.58
CA PRO A 131 12.75 -15.33 -7.77
C PRO A 131 11.88 -14.10 -7.57
N GLU A 132 11.14 -13.72 -8.61
CA GLU A 132 10.16 -12.65 -8.47
C GLU A 132 9.23 -12.99 -7.31
N PRO A 133 8.94 -12.02 -6.43
CA PRO A 133 8.10 -12.25 -5.27
C PRO A 133 6.80 -12.85 -5.77
N THR A 134 6.49 -14.01 -5.23
CA THR A 134 5.32 -14.76 -5.60
C THR A 134 4.06 -13.91 -5.36
N LEU A 135 2.99 -14.22 -6.09
CA LEU A 135 1.73 -13.48 -6.01
C LEU A 135 1.19 -13.37 -4.56
N TRP A 136 1.54 -14.32 -3.69
CA TRP A 136 1.17 -14.29 -2.27
C TRP A 136 2.07 -13.36 -1.43
N GLU A 137 3.35 -13.20 -1.75
CA GLU A 137 4.25 -12.24 -1.10
C GLU A 137 3.88 -10.80 -1.44
N GLN A 138 3.51 -10.54 -2.71
CA GLN A 138 2.99 -9.23 -3.12
C GLN A 138 1.65 -8.93 -2.45
N ALA A 139 0.78 -9.93 -2.30
CA ALA A 139 -0.50 -9.76 -1.59
C ALA A 139 -0.29 -9.45 -0.10
N LEU A 140 0.71 -10.05 0.54
CA LEU A 140 1.07 -9.78 1.94
C LEU A 140 1.65 -8.37 2.13
N ASP A 141 2.46 -7.87 1.18
CA ASP A 141 3.00 -6.50 1.25
C ASP A 141 1.90 -5.43 1.07
N VAL A 142 0.91 -5.71 0.23
CA VAL A 142 -0.28 -4.84 0.08
C VAL A 142 -1.15 -4.90 1.34
N LEU A 143 -1.33 -6.08 1.93
CA LEU A 143 -2.10 -6.26 3.16
C LEU A 143 -1.42 -5.64 4.40
N SER A 144 -0.08 -5.69 4.49
CA SER A 144 0.67 -5.09 5.58
C SER A 144 0.59 -3.56 5.52
N ARG A 145 0.76 -2.95 4.34
CA ARG A 145 0.59 -1.50 4.13
C ARG A 145 -0.85 -1.02 4.32
N ALA A 146 -1.84 -1.87 4.05
CA ALA A 146 -3.24 -1.56 4.33
C ALA A 146 -3.57 -1.57 5.84
N GLY A 147 -2.78 -2.30 6.65
CA GLY A 147 -2.92 -2.36 8.10
C GLY A 147 -2.66 -1.02 8.81
N ASP A 148 -1.84 -0.15 8.23
CA ASP A 148 -1.52 1.17 8.80
C ASP A 148 -2.67 2.18 8.66
N TRP A 149 -3.67 1.92 7.81
CA TRP A 149 -4.76 2.85 7.52
C TRP A 149 -6.08 2.56 8.25
N ILE A 150 -6.17 1.48 9.05
CA ILE A 150 -7.44 1.05 9.69
C ILE A 150 -7.20 0.65 11.15
N PRO A 151 -7.05 1.61 12.08
CA PRO A 151 -6.63 1.30 13.45
C PRO A 151 -7.71 0.63 14.33
N ASP A 152 -9.01 0.73 14.03
CA ASP A 152 -10.05 0.39 15.03
C ASP A 152 -11.02 -0.76 14.70
N ILE A 153 -11.04 -1.31 13.47
CA ILE A 153 -12.09 -2.29 13.06
C ILE A 153 -11.57 -3.74 13.04
N TRP A 154 -10.25 -3.94 12.93
CA TRP A 154 -9.68 -5.25 12.63
C TRP A 154 -9.71 -6.30 13.76
N PRO A 155 -9.48 -5.98 15.06
CA PRO A 155 -9.43 -7.02 16.08
C PRO A 155 -10.79 -7.70 16.28
N GLY A 156 -11.90 -6.95 16.15
CA GLY A 156 -13.25 -7.51 16.23
C GLY A 156 -13.58 -8.45 15.07
N LEU A 157 -13.15 -8.12 13.85
CA LEU A 157 -13.45 -8.89 12.64
C LEU A 157 -12.59 -10.16 12.57
N VAL A 158 -11.33 -10.09 13.00
CA VAL A 158 -10.44 -11.26 13.14
C VAL A 158 -10.99 -12.22 14.20
N LEU A 159 -11.44 -11.72 15.36
CA LEU A 159 -12.09 -12.55 16.38
C LEU A 159 -13.40 -13.18 15.89
N LEU A 160 -14.20 -12.46 15.10
CA LEU A 160 -15.41 -12.98 14.48
C LEU A 160 -15.11 -14.11 13.48
N MET A 161 -14.09 -13.95 12.65
CA MET A 161 -13.66 -14.96 11.67
C MET A 161 -13.10 -16.21 12.35
N ILE A 162 -12.29 -16.04 13.40
CA ILE A 162 -11.78 -17.16 14.21
C ILE A 162 -12.95 -17.87 14.92
N GLY A 163 -13.87 -17.12 15.53
CA GLY A 163 -15.06 -17.67 16.17
C GLY A 163 -15.96 -18.45 15.21
N ALA A 164 -16.20 -17.91 14.01
CA ALA A 164 -16.96 -18.58 12.96
C ALA A 164 -16.25 -19.85 12.47
N GLY A 165 -14.93 -19.82 12.30
CA GLY A 165 -14.12 -20.99 11.94
C GLY A 165 -14.21 -22.11 12.96
N ILE A 166 -14.12 -21.79 14.26
CA ILE A 166 -14.24 -22.77 15.36
C ILE A 166 -15.65 -23.38 15.39
N ALA A 167 -16.70 -22.56 15.23
CA ALA A 167 -18.07 -23.04 15.19
C ALA A 167 -18.31 -24.00 14.00
N LEU A 168 -17.81 -23.63 12.82
CA LEU A 168 -17.94 -24.46 11.61
C LEU A 168 -17.17 -25.78 11.76
N TRP A 169 -15.95 -25.74 12.31
CA TRP A 169 -15.16 -26.93 12.59
C TRP A 169 -15.88 -27.88 13.56
N ARG A 170 -16.52 -27.34 14.61
CA ARG A 170 -17.25 -28.12 15.60
C ARG A 170 -18.50 -28.80 15.01
N ILE A 171 -19.21 -28.10 14.13
CA ILE A 171 -20.36 -28.65 13.38
C ILE A 171 -19.89 -29.79 12.45
N LEU A 172 -18.83 -29.56 11.68
CA LEU A 172 -18.27 -30.58 10.78
C LEU A 172 -17.75 -31.81 11.53
N HIS A 173 -17.08 -31.60 12.67
CA HIS A 173 -16.61 -32.68 13.54
C HIS A 173 -17.79 -33.52 14.08
N HIS A 174 -18.87 -32.88 14.51
CA HIS A 174 -20.05 -33.58 15.02
C HIS A 174 -20.79 -34.38 13.92
N ILE A 175 -20.81 -33.88 12.68
CA ILE A 175 -21.36 -34.60 11.53
C ILE A 175 -20.48 -35.80 11.15
N SER A 176 -19.15 -35.66 11.24
CA SER A 176 -18.19 -36.74 10.97
C SER A 176 -18.33 -37.90 11.95
N LEU A 177 -18.52 -37.62 13.24
CA LEU A 177 -18.70 -38.65 14.26
C LEU A 177 -20.01 -39.45 14.10
N LYS A 178 -21.10 -38.80 13.66
CA LYS A 178 -22.38 -39.48 13.41
C LYS A 178 -22.37 -40.43 12.21
N LYS A 179 -21.40 -40.32 11.30
CA LYS A 179 -21.28 -41.22 10.13
C LYS A 179 -20.50 -42.50 10.42
N LYS A 180 -19.88 -42.63 11.60
CA LYS A 180 -19.01 -43.76 11.96
C LYS A 180 -19.61 -44.75 12.98
N GLY A 181 -20.87 -44.55 13.40
CA GLY A 181 -21.64 -45.49 14.21
C GLY A 181 -22.89 -45.91 13.46
#